data_AF-A0A1C3KH06-F1
#
_entry.id   AF-A0A1C3KH06-F1
#
_cell.length_a   1.000
_cell.length_b   1.000
_cell.length_c   1.000
_cell.angle_alpha   90.00
_cell.angle_beta   90.00
_cell.angle_gamma   90.00
#
_symmetry.space_group_name_H-M   'P 1'
#
loop_
_entity.id
_entity.type
_entity.pdbx_description
1 polymer ?
#
loop_
_entity_poly.entity_id
_entity_poly.type
_entity_poly.pdbx_seq_one_letter_code
_entity_poly.pdbx_strand_id
1 'polypeptide(L)'
;MQKLIYLQFFLIINFNTYIIDEKSLDAFKSYEDLENHEVLVSWLAKLNTGYYMNSKETIYLKHFASQLVKNYTYDICKYPKHGSKKRCRYLNLWIDLETKRYKSQHSATSVESFIEIYIQDLWEKLKNKKSNSCKRDKQNFPYEKMQMRKELYNFCVNRDILKKKDKMYTCKNVNDWITEKI
;
A
#
# COMPACT_ATOMS: atom_id res chain seq x y z
N MET A 1 15.87 -29.81 64.49
CA MET A 1 15.67 -28.34 64.42
C MET A 1 17.00 -27.76 63.99
N GLN A 2 17.18 -27.06 62.88
CA GLN A 2 16.40 -25.93 62.38
C GLN A 2 16.63 -25.77 60.86
N LYS A 3 15.55 -25.49 60.13
CA LYS A 3 15.49 -25.36 58.67
C LYS A 3 16.17 -24.08 58.18
N LEU A 4 17.00 -24.18 57.16
CA LEU A 4 17.40 -23.08 56.29
C LEU A 4 17.52 -23.63 54.87
N ILE A 5 16.41 -23.61 54.13
CA ILE A 5 16.41 -23.77 52.68
C ILE A 5 15.67 -22.55 52.14
N TYR A 6 16.45 -21.62 51.60
CA TYR A 6 15.99 -20.55 50.73
C TYR A 6 15.36 -21.17 49.49
N LEU A 7 14.03 -21.28 49.47
CA LEU A 7 13.30 -21.50 48.22
C LEU A 7 13.04 -20.14 47.60
N GLN A 8 13.86 -19.82 46.60
CA GLN A 8 13.69 -18.70 45.71
C GLN A 8 12.27 -18.69 45.15
N PHE A 9 11.59 -17.56 45.32
CA PHE A 9 10.39 -17.21 44.58
C PHE A 9 10.69 -17.28 43.07
N PHE A 10 10.20 -18.30 42.38
CA PHE A 10 10.02 -18.25 40.94
C PHE A 10 8.85 -17.30 40.65
N LEU A 11 9.17 -16.01 40.53
CA LEU A 11 8.35 -15.08 39.75
C LEU A 11 8.49 -15.51 38.29
N ILE A 12 7.56 -16.32 37.81
CA ILE A 12 7.32 -16.44 36.37
C ILE A 12 6.76 -15.09 35.93
N ILE A 13 7.65 -14.17 35.58
CA ILE A 13 7.26 -12.98 34.83
C ILE A 13 6.90 -13.50 33.45
N ASN A 14 5.59 -13.67 33.20
CA ASN A 14 5.04 -13.80 31.86
C ASN A 14 5.35 -12.49 31.11
N PHE A 15 6.55 -12.37 30.56
CA PHE A 15 6.80 -11.41 29.50
C PHE A 15 6.05 -11.94 28.27
N ASN A 16 4.80 -11.53 28.12
CA ASN A 16 4.11 -11.61 26.84
C ASN A 16 4.87 -10.71 25.86
N THR A 17 5.96 -11.21 25.27
CA THR A 17 6.65 -10.57 24.16
C THR A 17 5.80 -10.78 22.93
N TYR A 18 4.82 -9.90 22.73
CA TYR A 18 4.10 -9.84 21.46
C TYR A 18 5.07 -9.37 20.36
N ILE A 19 5.44 -10.30 19.49
CA ILE A 19 6.16 -9.99 18.25
C ILE A 19 5.19 -9.27 17.31
N ILE A 20 5.62 -8.15 16.75
CA ILE A 20 4.81 -7.39 15.79
C ILE A 20 4.86 -8.11 14.43
N ASP A 21 3.75 -8.74 14.05
CA ASP A 21 3.56 -9.25 12.68
C ASP A 21 3.22 -8.10 11.73
N GLU A 22 4.21 -7.60 11.00
CA GLU A 22 4.03 -6.53 10.01
C GLU A 22 3.05 -6.88 8.88
N LYS A 23 2.99 -8.16 8.47
CA LYS A 23 2.08 -8.58 7.41
C LYS A 23 0.62 -8.50 7.85
N SER A 24 0.39 -8.57 9.16
CA SER A 24 -0.94 -8.35 9.74
C SER A 24 -1.37 -6.87 9.73
N LEU A 25 -0.43 -5.92 9.60
CA LEU A 25 -0.71 -4.50 9.73
C LEU A 25 -1.46 -3.97 8.51
N ASP A 26 -2.43 -3.11 8.78
CA ASP A 26 -3.30 -2.56 7.74
C ASP A 26 -2.50 -1.82 6.65
N ALA A 27 -1.32 -1.24 6.96
CA ALA A 27 -0.53 -0.50 5.98
C ALA A 27 0.10 -1.43 4.94
N PHE A 28 0.64 -2.53 5.43
CA PHE A 28 1.17 -3.61 4.59
C PHE A 28 0.06 -4.14 3.68
N LYS A 29 -1.05 -4.59 4.28
CA LYS A 29 -2.21 -5.10 3.54
C LYS A 29 -2.77 -4.11 2.52
N SER A 30 -2.86 -2.84 2.90
CA SER A 30 -3.38 -1.79 2.01
C SER A 30 -2.51 -1.56 0.80
N TYR A 31 -1.20 -1.73 0.89
CA TYR A 31 -0.32 -1.60 -0.28
C TYR A 31 -0.30 -2.88 -1.12
N GLU A 32 -0.24 -4.05 -0.46
CA GLU A 32 -0.30 -5.36 -1.13
C GLU A 32 -1.57 -5.52 -1.98
N ASP A 33 -2.72 -5.04 -1.49
CA ASP A 33 -3.96 -5.08 -2.27
C ASP A 33 -3.89 -4.26 -3.58
N LEU A 34 -3.10 -3.18 -3.59
CA LEU A 34 -2.87 -2.38 -4.79
C LEU A 34 -1.98 -3.12 -5.80
N GLU A 35 -1.00 -3.87 -5.31
CA GLU A 35 -0.09 -4.71 -6.11
C GLU A 35 -0.72 -6.06 -6.50
N ASN A 36 -1.88 -6.42 -5.93
CA ASN A 36 -2.58 -7.62 -6.32
C ASN A 36 -3.10 -7.52 -7.77
N HIS A 37 -2.32 -8.14 -8.66
CA HIS A 37 -2.51 -8.22 -10.09
C HIS A 37 -3.59 -9.22 -10.54
N GLU A 38 -4.42 -9.75 -9.62
CA GLU A 38 -5.53 -10.61 -10.00
C GLU A 38 -6.46 -9.87 -10.99
N VAL A 39 -6.43 -10.33 -12.24
CA VAL A 39 -7.20 -9.75 -13.33
C VAL A 39 -8.62 -10.25 -13.22
N LEU A 40 -9.43 -9.57 -12.42
CA LEU A 40 -10.85 -9.89 -12.37
C LEU A 40 -11.50 -9.35 -13.66
N VAL A 41 -12.04 -10.26 -14.46
CA VAL A 41 -12.80 -9.98 -15.70
C VAL A 41 -13.81 -8.84 -15.50
N SER A 42 -14.39 -8.73 -14.30
CA SER A 42 -15.32 -7.67 -13.90
C SER A 42 -14.73 -6.26 -13.95
N TRP A 43 -13.45 -6.07 -13.60
CA TRP A 43 -12.80 -4.75 -13.64
C TRP A 43 -12.40 -4.34 -15.05
N LEU A 44 -12.02 -5.31 -15.90
CA LEU A 44 -11.84 -5.07 -17.33
C LEU A 44 -13.16 -4.65 -17.99
N ALA A 45 -14.26 -5.33 -17.67
CA ALA A 45 -15.59 -4.94 -18.15
C ALA A 45 -15.94 -3.52 -17.70
N LYS A 46 -15.72 -3.18 -16.42
CA LYS A 46 -15.95 -1.82 -15.89
C LYS A 46 -15.07 -0.76 -16.54
N LEU A 47 -13.81 -1.05 -16.87
CA LEU A 47 -12.93 -0.14 -17.60
C LEU A 47 -13.53 0.21 -18.97
N ASN A 48 -13.95 -0.82 -19.71
CA ASN A 48 -14.47 -0.70 -21.07
C ASN A 48 -15.83 0.01 -21.12
N THR A 49 -16.80 -0.42 -20.30
CA THR A 49 -18.18 0.09 -20.35
C THR A 49 -18.39 1.28 -19.43
N GLY A 50 -17.76 1.26 -18.26
CA GLY A 50 -17.94 2.25 -17.21
C GLY A 50 -17.04 3.48 -17.37
N TYR A 51 -15.89 3.37 -18.05
CA TYR A 51 -14.98 4.51 -18.26
C TYR A 51 -14.71 4.78 -19.75
N TYR A 52 -15.27 3.97 -20.66
CA TYR A 52 -15.14 4.10 -22.11
C TYR A 52 -13.67 4.12 -22.56
N MET A 53 -12.84 3.30 -21.91
CA MET A 53 -11.42 3.14 -22.23
C MET A 53 -11.21 1.88 -23.07
N ASN A 54 -11.93 1.80 -24.21
CA ASN A 54 -11.74 0.73 -25.18
C ASN A 54 -10.48 1.04 -25.97
N SER A 55 -9.47 0.18 -25.87
CA SER A 55 -8.17 0.46 -26.48
C SER A 55 -7.67 -0.74 -27.29
N LYS A 56 -6.95 -0.47 -28.39
CA LYS A 56 -6.16 -1.49 -29.12
C LYS A 56 -4.83 -1.78 -28.43
N GLU A 57 -4.65 -1.24 -27.22
CA GLU A 57 -3.40 -1.27 -26.48
C GLU A 57 -3.04 -2.65 -26.00
N THR A 58 -1.79 -2.76 -25.54
CA THR A 58 -1.23 -3.98 -24.97
C THR A 58 -2.13 -4.53 -23.86
N ILE A 59 -2.15 -5.86 -23.75
CA ILE A 59 -2.86 -6.58 -22.67
C ILE A 59 -2.43 -6.02 -21.30
N TYR A 60 -1.15 -5.72 -21.14
CA TYR A 60 -0.62 -5.07 -19.95
C TYR A 60 -1.35 -3.77 -19.61
N LEU A 61 -1.47 -2.82 -20.56
CA LEU A 61 -2.07 -1.52 -20.26
C LEU A 61 -3.54 -1.66 -19.86
N LYS A 62 -4.27 -2.60 -20.47
CA LYS A 62 -5.64 -2.93 -20.07
C LYS A 62 -5.70 -3.47 -18.65
N HIS A 63 -4.78 -4.34 -18.27
CA HIS A 63 -4.69 -4.90 -16.91
C HIS A 63 -4.29 -3.85 -15.89
N PHE A 64 -3.32 -2.99 -16.19
CA PHE A 64 -2.93 -1.91 -15.30
C PHE A 64 -4.07 -0.91 -15.10
N ALA A 65 -4.75 -0.52 -16.18
CA ALA A 65 -5.89 0.37 -16.14
C ALA A 65 -7.09 -0.22 -15.38
N SER A 66 -7.39 -1.50 -15.56
CA SER A 66 -8.47 -2.15 -14.81
C SER A 66 -8.14 -2.26 -13.31
N GLN A 67 -6.87 -2.50 -12.97
CA GLN A 67 -6.39 -2.44 -11.58
C GLN A 67 -6.52 -1.02 -11.02
N LEU A 68 -6.22 0.03 -11.78
CA LEU A 68 -6.43 1.40 -11.33
C LEU A 68 -7.92 1.66 -11.03
N VAL A 69 -8.83 1.16 -11.87
CA VAL A 69 -10.27 1.25 -11.58
C VAL A 69 -10.64 0.53 -10.28
N LYS A 70 -10.15 -0.71 -10.07
CA LYS A 70 -10.35 -1.47 -8.83
C LYS A 70 -9.85 -0.68 -7.63
N ASN A 71 -8.58 -0.28 -7.67
CA ASN A 71 -7.88 0.38 -6.59
C ASN A 71 -8.54 1.71 -6.21
N TYR A 72 -8.92 2.53 -7.20
CA TYR A 72 -9.57 3.84 -6.96
C TYR A 72 -11.01 3.73 -6.44
N THR A 73 -11.75 2.69 -6.87
CA THR A 73 -13.18 2.58 -6.54
C THR A 73 -13.49 1.66 -5.37
N TYR A 74 -12.60 0.71 -5.06
CA TYR A 74 -12.83 -0.34 -4.07
C TYR A 74 -11.75 -0.35 -2.99
N ASP A 75 -10.49 -0.64 -3.33
CA ASP A 75 -9.45 -0.86 -2.31
C ASP A 75 -9.15 0.38 -1.49
N ILE A 76 -9.24 1.56 -2.12
CA ILE A 76 -9.09 2.82 -1.41
C ILE A 76 -10.16 3.05 -0.36
N CYS A 77 -11.28 2.31 -0.39
CA CYS A 77 -12.33 2.35 0.63
C CYS A 77 -12.19 1.23 1.67
N LYS A 78 -11.48 0.14 1.36
CA LYS A 78 -11.37 -1.09 2.18
C LYS A 78 -10.78 -0.88 3.58
N TYR A 79 -9.87 0.08 3.73
CA TYR A 79 -9.18 0.36 5.01
C TYR A 79 -9.52 1.74 5.61
N PRO A 80 -10.75 2.01 6.09
CA PRO A 80 -11.15 3.35 6.53
C PRO A 80 -10.28 3.91 7.67
N LYS A 81 -9.73 3.03 8.53
CA LYS A 81 -8.84 3.39 9.64
C LYS A 81 -7.50 4.00 9.20
N HIS A 82 -7.09 3.80 7.94
CA HIS A 82 -5.91 4.46 7.37
C HIS A 82 -6.11 5.94 7.10
N GLY A 83 -7.35 6.41 7.08
CA GLY A 83 -7.67 7.77 6.65
C GLY A 83 -7.54 7.90 5.13
N SER A 84 -8.43 8.69 4.53
CA SER A 84 -8.48 8.93 3.09
C SER A 84 -7.14 9.43 2.53
N LYS A 85 -6.51 10.39 3.22
CA LYS A 85 -5.22 10.99 2.78
C LYS A 85 -4.11 9.95 2.64
N LYS A 86 -3.98 8.99 3.56
CA LYS A 86 -2.89 8.00 3.50
C LYS A 86 -3.12 7.02 2.35
N ARG A 87 -4.35 6.57 2.18
CA ARG A 87 -4.74 5.68 1.07
C ARG A 87 -4.56 6.35 -0.30
N CYS A 88 -4.91 7.63 -0.45
CA CYS A 88 -4.64 8.36 -1.69
C CYS A 88 -3.14 8.47 -2.00
N ARG A 89 -2.29 8.63 -0.97
CA ARG A 89 -0.82 8.66 -1.17
C ARG A 89 -0.29 7.32 -1.65
N TYR A 90 -0.76 6.21 -1.07
CA TYR A 90 -0.41 4.87 -1.54
C TYR A 90 -0.83 4.65 -2.98
N LEU A 91 -2.06 5.02 -3.34
CA LEU A 91 -2.54 4.90 -4.72
C LEU A 91 -1.67 5.70 -5.70
N ASN A 92 -1.34 6.96 -5.36
CA ASN A 92 -0.46 7.78 -6.21
C ASN A 92 0.92 7.16 -6.40
N LEU A 93 1.52 6.70 -5.29
CA LEU A 93 2.85 6.09 -5.32
C LEU A 93 2.87 4.80 -6.15
N TRP A 94 1.86 3.94 -5.98
CA TRP A 94 1.70 2.72 -6.75
C TRP A 94 1.58 3.01 -8.26
N ILE A 95 0.74 3.98 -8.66
CA ILE A 95 0.60 4.36 -10.09
C ILE A 95 1.95 4.80 -10.67
N ASP A 96 2.69 5.63 -9.94
CA ASP A 96 3.97 6.17 -10.41
C ASP A 96 5.04 5.07 -10.52
N LEU A 97 5.10 4.17 -9.53
CA LEU A 97 6.00 3.01 -9.55
C LEU A 97 5.68 2.06 -10.69
N GLU A 98 4.41 1.72 -10.87
CA GLU A 98 3.97 0.78 -11.89
C GLU A 98 4.19 1.34 -13.31
N THR A 99 3.91 2.63 -13.49
CA THR A 99 4.21 3.34 -14.74
C THR A 99 5.71 3.30 -15.06
N LYS A 100 6.58 3.56 -14.07
CA LYS A 100 8.04 3.54 -14.30
C LYS A 100 8.59 2.14 -14.51
N ARG A 101 8.08 1.14 -13.76
CA ARG A 101 8.41 -0.27 -13.95
C ARG A 101 8.12 -0.69 -15.39
N TYR A 102 6.93 -0.37 -15.89
CA TYR A 102 6.57 -0.67 -17.27
C TYR A 102 7.52 -0.02 -18.28
N LYS A 103 7.79 1.29 -18.11
CA LYS A 103 8.70 2.04 -18.98
C LYS A 103 10.10 1.42 -19.02
N SER A 104 10.66 1.06 -17.86
CA SER A 104 11.97 0.42 -17.78
C SER A 104 12.02 -0.95 -18.47
N GLN A 105 10.91 -1.70 -18.49
CA GLN A 105 10.84 -3.03 -19.10
C GLN A 105 10.62 -2.99 -20.61
N HIS A 106 10.17 -1.86 -21.17
CA HIS A 106 9.78 -1.71 -22.58
C HIS A 106 10.59 -0.62 -23.29
N SER A 107 11.80 -0.35 -22.80
CA SER A 107 12.70 0.72 -23.24
C SER A 107 13.12 0.58 -24.70
N ALA A 108 12.34 1.13 -25.65
CA ALA A 108 12.76 1.41 -27.04
C ALA A 108 11.71 2.12 -27.93
N THR A 109 10.50 2.45 -27.47
CA THR A 109 9.45 2.94 -28.40
C THR A 109 8.61 4.10 -27.88
N SER A 110 8.00 4.85 -28.80
CA SER A 110 7.06 5.98 -28.60
C SER A 110 5.91 5.72 -27.60
N VAL A 111 5.75 4.47 -27.16
CA VAL A 111 4.90 3.96 -26.08
C VAL A 111 5.15 4.65 -24.73
N GLU A 112 6.36 5.18 -24.48
CA GLU A 112 6.70 5.87 -23.22
C GLU A 112 5.82 7.10 -22.91
N SER A 113 5.40 7.84 -23.93
CA SER A 113 4.51 8.99 -23.77
C SER A 113 3.06 8.55 -23.55
N PHE A 114 2.68 7.42 -24.15
CA PHE A 114 1.28 7.00 -24.23
C PHE A 114 0.76 6.46 -22.90
N ILE A 115 1.54 5.64 -22.18
CA ILE A 115 1.08 5.08 -20.90
C ILE A 115 0.74 6.18 -19.88
N GLU A 116 1.53 7.25 -19.83
CA GLU A 116 1.28 8.35 -18.91
C GLU A 116 -0.01 9.10 -19.25
N ILE A 117 -0.21 9.39 -20.54
CA ILE A 117 -1.43 10.06 -21.04
C ILE A 117 -2.65 9.19 -20.73
N TYR A 118 -2.59 7.91 -21.08
CA TYR A 118 -3.69 6.96 -20.89
C TYR A 118 -4.10 6.84 -19.41
N ILE A 119 -3.12 6.73 -18.52
CA ILE A 119 -3.37 6.63 -17.07
C ILE A 119 -3.88 7.96 -16.49
N GLN A 120 -3.38 9.09 -16.99
CA GLN A 120 -3.87 10.40 -16.57
C GLN A 120 -5.33 10.64 -17.00
N ASP A 121 -5.68 10.27 -18.23
CA ASP A 121 -7.05 10.37 -18.74
C ASP A 121 -8.01 9.49 -17.93
N LEU A 122 -7.58 8.27 -17.61
CA LEU A 122 -8.35 7.38 -16.73
C LEU A 122 -8.54 7.97 -15.34
N TRP A 123 -7.49 8.58 -14.76
CA TRP A 123 -7.59 9.23 -13.45
C TRP A 123 -8.64 10.34 -13.45
N GLU A 124 -8.64 11.23 -14.46
CA GLU A 124 -9.63 12.31 -14.53
C GLU A 124 -11.05 11.78 -14.70
N LYS A 125 -11.25 10.70 -15.49
CA LYS A 125 -12.55 10.03 -15.59
C LYS A 125 -13.00 9.43 -14.24
N LEU A 126 -12.08 8.81 -13.49
CA LEU A 126 -12.35 8.25 -12.16
C LEU A 126 -12.77 9.33 -11.17
N LYS A 127 -12.02 10.43 -11.14
CA LYS A 127 -12.30 11.61 -10.31
C LYS A 127 -13.65 12.24 -10.64
N ASN A 128 -14.04 12.30 -11.90
CA ASN A 128 -15.32 12.89 -12.31
C ASN A 128 -16.52 11.98 -12.00
N LYS A 129 -16.36 10.65 -12.08
CA LYS A 129 -17.44 9.68 -11.84
C LYS A 129 -17.63 9.30 -10.37
N LYS A 130 -16.63 9.55 -9.51
CA LYS A 130 -16.68 9.17 -8.10
C LYS A 130 -16.34 10.36 -7.21
N SER A 131 -17.12 10.55 -6.15
CA SER A 131 -16.88 11.56 -5.12
C SER A 131 -15.63 11.31 -4.26
N ASN A 132 -14.88 10.22 -4.50
CA ASN A 132 -13.61 9.97 -3.83
C ASN A 132 -12.62 11.08 -4.19
N SER A 133 -12.22 11.85 -3.17
CA SER A 133 -11.48 13.12 -3.29
C SER A 133 -9.97 12.94 -3.51
N CYS A 134 -9.50 11.82 -4.04
CA CYS A 134 -8.08 11.63 -4.22
C CYS A 134 -7.57 12.52 -5.34
N LYS A 135 -6.75 13.50 -4.97
CA LYS A 135 -6.03 14.33 -5.93
C LYS A 135 -4.85 13.53 -6.49
N ARG A 136 -4.64 13.60 -7.80
CA ARG A 136 -3.42 13.10 -8.43
C ARG A 136 -2.24 13.94 -7.95
N ASP A 137 -1.19 13.27 -7.51
CA ASP A 137 0.08 13.85 -7.05
C ASP A 137 1.23 13.03 -7.65
N LYS A 138 1.64 13.41 -8.87
CA LYS A 138 2.66 12.72 -9.66
C LYS A 138 4.05 12.91 -9.05
N GLN A 139 4.73 11.80 -8.79
CA GLN A 139 6.08 11.79 -8.24
C GLN A 139 7.14 11.76 -9.35
N ASN A 140 7.96 12.80 -9.41
CA ASN A 140 9.02 12.96 -10.43
C ASN A 140 10.38 12.38 -9.99
N PHE A 141 10.41 11.52 -8.98
CA PHE A 141 11.65 10.90 -8.48
C PHE A 141 12.04 9.64 -9.27
N PRO A 142 13.33 9.31 -9.45
CA PRO A 142 13.76 8.02 -10.00
C PRO A 142 13.09 6.82 -9.32
N TYR A 143 12.99 5.69 -10.03
CA TYR A 143 12.28 4.50 -9.56
C TYR A 143 12.77 4.04 -8.17
N GLU A 144 14.08 3.98 -7.98
CA GLU A 144 14.73 3.56 -6.73
C GLU A 144 14.37 4.50 -5.58
N LYS A 145 14.34 5.81 -5.83
CA LYS A 145 13.92 6.81 -4.82
C LYS A 145 12.44 6.67 -4.46
N MET A 146 11.59 6.28 -5.40
CA MET A 146 10.18 6.01 -5.11
C MET A 146 9.99 4.71 -4.33
N GLN A 147 10.80 3.68 -4.59
CA GLN A 147 10.81 2.45 -3.79
C GLN A 147 11.23 2.74 -2.34
N MET A 148 12.31 3.48 -2.13
CA MET A 148 12.70 3.94 -0.78
C MET A 148 11.57 4.73 -0.09
N ARG A 149 10.85 5.57 -0.85
CA ARG A 149 9.71 6.32 -0.32
C ARG A 149 8.54 5.41 0.04
N LYS A 150 8.29 4.33 -0.70
CA LYS A 150 7.28 3.30 -0.38
C LYS A 150 7.60 2.67 0.98
N GLU A 151 8.84 2.23 1.15
CA GLU A 151 9.31 1.60 2.39
C GLU A 151 9.22 2.54 3.59
N LEU A 152 9.75 3.77 3.45
CA LEU A 152 9.67 4.78 4.50
C LEU A 152 8.22 5.12 4.88
N TYR A 153 7.34 5.20 3.87
CA TYR A 153 5.94 5.49 4.11
C TYR A 153 5.23 4.34 4.83
N ASN A 154 5.49 3.09 4.43
CA ASN A 154 5.01 1.90 5.13
C ASN A 154 5.47 1.88 6.60
N PHE A 155 6.75 2.12 6.85
CA PHE A 155 7.30 2.20 8.20
C PHE A 155 6.58 3.28 9.03
N CYS A 156 6.45 4.50 8.51
CA CYS A 156 5.83 5.61 9.24
C CYS A 156 4.36 5.32 9.57
N VAL A 157 3.61 4.77 8.61
CA VAL A 157 2.19 4.48 8.81
C VAL A 157 1.99 3.32 9.78
N ASN A 158 2.81 2.27 9.69
CA ASN A 158 2.80 1.15 10.64
C ASN A 158 3.13 1.62 12.06
N ARG A 159 4.20 2.41 12.22
CA ARG A 159 4.56 3.01 13.51
C ARG A 159 3.41 3.81 14.11
N ASP A 160 2.74 4.65 13.32
CA ASP A 160 1.60 5.43 13.79
C ASP A 160 0.41 4.56 14.22
N ILE A 161 0.18 3.42 13.54
CA ILE A 161 -0.87 2.45 13.89
C ILE A 161 -0.52 1.73 15.19
N LEU A 162 0.71 1.25 15.31
CA LEU A 162 1.20 0.53 16.48
C LEU A 162 1.11 1.40 17.74
N LYS A 163 1.51 2.67 17.64
CA LYS A 163 1.38 3.66 18.74
C LYS A 163 -0.07 3.85 19.21
N LYS A 164 -1.06 3.62 18.36
CA LYS A 164 -2.50 3.73 18.71
C LYS A 164 -3.09 2.42 19.25
N LYS A 165 -2.35 1.31 19.18
CA LYS A 165 -2.74 -0.01 19.67
C LYS A 165 -2.05 -0.31 21.00
N ASP A 166 -2.03 0.66 21.91
CA ASP A 166 -1.41 0.58 23.25
C ASP A 166 -1.94 -0.60 24.10
N LYS A 167 -3.19 -1.00 23.90
CA LYS A 167 -3.79 -2.20 24.53
C LYS A 167 -3.27 -3.53 23.98
N MET A 168 -2.67 -3.54 22.78
CA MET A 168 -2.19 -4.75 22.10
C MET A 168 -0.66 -4.84 22.11
N TYR A 169 0.03 -3.71 22.05
CA TYR A 169 1.49 -3.65 22.05
C TYR A 169 1.96 -2.67 23.13
N THR A 170 2.90 -3.12 23.96
CA THR A 170 3.53 -2.22 24.94
C THR A 170 4.46 -1.24 24.23
N CYS A 171 4.77 -0.11 24.89
CA CYS A 171 5.77 0.84 24.39
C CYS A 171 7.12 0.16 24.13
N LYS A 172 7.51 -0.82 24.95
CA LYS A 172 8.71 -1.63 24.75
C LYS A 172 8.63 -2.42 23.44
N ASN A 173 7.52 -3.13 23.18
CA ASN A 173 7.35 -3.88 21.92
C ASN A 173 7.50 -2.97 20.69
N VAL A 174 6.89 -1.78 20.73
CA VAL A 174 6.96 -0.83 19.61
C VAL A 174 8.36 -0.24 19.45
N ASN A 175 9.07 0.06 20.55
CA ASN A 175 10.43 0.58 20.50
C ASN A 175 11.44 -0.46 20.02
N ASP A 176 11.32 -1.71 20.48
CA ASP A 176 12.15 -2.83 20.03
C ASP A 176 11.99 -2.99 18.50
N TRP A 177 10.75 -3.01 17.99
CA TRP A 177 10.46 -3.06 16.55
C TRP A 177 11.00 -1.87 15.76
N ILE A 178 10.95 -0.64 16.30
CA ILE A 178 11.54 0.53 15.63
C ILE A 178 13.06 0.37 15.52
N THR A 179 13.71 -0.13 16.57
CA THR A 179 15.17 -0.27 16.64
C THR A 179 15.67 -1.34 15.67
N GLU A 180 14.92 -2.41 15.46
CA GLU A 180 15.24 -3.43 14.45
C GLU A 180 15.17 -2.93 12.99
N LYS A 181 14.56 -1.76 12.76
CA LYS A 181 14.30 -1.20 11.41
C LYS A 181 15.20 -0.03 11.03
N ILE A 182 15.99 0.49 11.97
CA ILE A 182 16.92 1.61 11.79
C ILE A 182 18.35 1.05 11.79
#